data_AF-A0A218QEY4-F1
#
_entry.id   AF-A0A218QEY4-F1
#
_cell.length_a   1.000
_cell.length_b   1.000
_cell.length_c   1.000
_cell.angle_alpha   90.00
_cell.angle_beta   90.00
_cell.angle_gamma   90.00
#
_symmetry.space_group_name_H-M   'P 1'
#
loop_
_entity.id
_entity.type
_entity.pdbx_description
1 polymer ?
#
loop_
_entity_poly.entity_id
_entity_poly.type
_entity_poly.pdbx_seq_one_letter_code
_entity_poly.pdbx_strand_id
1 'polypeptide(L)'
;MRNFLTKPLASLVSAGMILLPIVASSAYGVANTYTDYQKSSNINNAASTTGELQAQAGANNCFYYDNLDLTANEFISKCCKGSIRQRFPGQFLTTTLEFIDTARAIDRDAKTAYKLLNDGRFRK
;
A
#
# COMPACT_ATOMS: atom_id res chain seq x y z
N MET A 1 64.03 22.18 -20.97
CA MET A 1 63.00 22.83 -21.82
C MET A 1 61.83 21.86 -21.92
N ARG A 2 60.74 22.11 -21.18
CA ARG A 2 59.55 21.23 -21.15
C ARG A 2 58.51 21.84 -22.08
N ASN A 3 58.24 21.15 -23.17
CA ASN A 3 57.20 21.50 -24.14
C ASN A 3 55.84 21.08 -23.58
N PHE A 4 54.94 22.05 -23.38
CA PHE A 4 53.50 21.78 -23.28
C PHE A 4 52.79 22.78 -24.18
N LEU A 5 52.69 22.40 -25.46
CA LEU A 5 51.96 23.12 -26.48
C LEU A 5 50.46 22.86 -26.28
N THR A 6 49.76 23.89 -25.82
CA THR A 6 48.30 23.95 -25.75
C THR A 6 47.70 23.97 -27.15
N LYS A 7 46.78 23.05 -27.43
CA LYS A 7 45.80 23.17 -28.51
C LYS A 7 44.45 22.68 -27.98
N PRO A 8 43.43 23.54 -27.86
CA PRO A 8 42.04 23.08 -27.91
C PRO A 8 41.60 23.03 -29.38
N LEU A 9 40.68 22.13 -29.73
CA LEU A 9 39.63 22.28 -30.76
C LEU A 9 39.02 20.90 -31.04
N ALA A 10 38.03 20.52 -30.23
CA ALA A 10 37.02 19.56 -30.61
C ALA A 10 35.70 20.32 -30.70
N SER A 11 35.38 20.86 -31.88
CA SER A 11 34.08 21.44 -32.16
C SER A 11 33.11 20.30 -32.46
N LEU A 12 32.30 19.96 -31.46
CA LEU A 12 31.21 19.00 -31.54
C LEU A 12 30.09 19.56 -32.42
N VAL A 13 29.92 18.95 -33.58
CA VAL A 13 28.65 19.01 -34.32
C VAL A 13 27.66 18.14 -33.57
N SER A 14 26.60 18.74 -33.01
CA SER A 14 25.40 18.01 -32.63
C SER A 14 24.18 18.87 -32.92
N ALA A 15 23.48 18.48 -33.98
CA ALA A 15 22.14 18.93 -34.28
C ALA A 15 21.17 18.46 -33.17
N GLY A 16 20.23 19.31 -32.76
CA GLY A 16 19.25 18.87 -31.77
C GLY A 16 18.18 19.90 -31.45
N MET A 17 17.06 19.79 -32.18
CA MET A 17 15.68 20.04 -31.74
C MET A 17 15.38 21.30 -30.93
N ILE A 18 14.75 22.26 -31.60
CA ILE A 18 13.84 23.22 -30.99
C ILE A 18 12.61 22.43 -30.48
N LEU A 19 12.50 22.27 -29.17
CA LEU A 19 11.30 21.77 -28.51
C LEU A 19 10.60 22.96 -27.82
N LEU A 20 9.36 23.20 -28.25
CA LEU A 20 8.44 24.22 -27.75
C LEU A 20 8.14 24.02 -26.24
N PRO A 21 7.76 25.08 -25.50
CA PRO A 21 7.34 24.94 -24.11
C PRO A 21 5.93 24.36 -24.04
N ILE A 22 5.82 23.14 -23.56
CA ILE A 22 4.53 22.55 -23.16
C ILE A 22 4.24 23.05 -21.74
N VAL A 23 3.29 23.98 -21.61
CA VAL A 23 2.67 24.31 -20.32
C VAL A 23 1.73 23.17 -19.93
N ALA A 24 2.24 22.22 -19.15
CA ALA A 24 1.40 21.22 -18.50
C ALA A 24 0.89 21.78 -17.16
N SER A 25 -0.29 22.39 -17.20
CA SER A 25 -1.14 22.50 -16.00
C SER A 25 -1.67 21.10 -15.68
N SER A 26 -1.25 20.52 -14.57
CA SER A 26 -2.02 19.45 -13.93
C SER A 26 -2.09 19.72 -12.44
N ALA A 27 -3.29 20.11 -12.01
CA ALA A 27 -3.69 20.14 -10.63
C ALA A 27 -3.32 18.80 -9.97
N TYR A 28 -2.55 18.86 -8.87
CA TYR A 28 -2.48 17.73 -7.93
C TYR A 28 -3.73 17.80 -7.05
N GLY A 29 -4.85 17.37 -7.64
CA GLY A 29 -6.10 17.10 -6.95
C GLY A 29 -6.41 15.61 -7.03
N VAL A 30 -6.34 14.95 -5.87
CA VAL A 30 -7.14 13.80 -5.40
C VAL A 30 -7.20 12.55 -6.28
N ALA A 31 -6.68 11.43 -5.79
CA ALA A 31 -7.47 10.23 -5.47
C ALA A 31 -6.57 9.10 -4.94
N ASN A 32 -6.84 8.65 -3.71
CA ASN A 32 -6.49 7.29 -3.30
C ASN A 32 -7.30 6.33 -4.19
N THR A 33 -6.62 5.58 -5.05
CA THR A 33 -7.22 4.41 -5.69
C THR A 33 -6.36 3.20 -5.38
N TYR A 34 -6.64 2.62 -4.21
CA TYR A 34 -6.22 1.30 -3.79
C TYR A 34 -7.00 0.26 -4.62
N THR A 35 -6.56 -0.01 -5.85
CA THR A 35 -7.12 -1.09 -6.67
C THR A 35 -6.05 -1.64 -7.60
N ASP A 36 -5.16 -2.52 -7.11
CA ASP A 36 -4.61 -3.62 -7.94
C ASP A 36 -3.86 -4.73 -7.17
N TYR A 37 -4.40 -5.23 -6.06
CA TYR A 37 -3.93 -6.51 -5.51
C TYR A 37 -4.99 -7.60 -5.70
N GLN A 38 -5.28 -7.88 -6.97
CA GLN A 38 -5.91 -9.12 -7.37
C GLN A 38 -4.80 -10.17 -7.52
N LYS A 39 -4.84 -11.25 -6.71
CA LYS A 39 -4.59 -12.66 -7.11
C LYS A 39 -4.17 -13.54 -5.94
N SER A 40 -5.12 -14.34 -5.42
CA SER A 40 -5.07 -15.82 -5.36
C SER A 40 -6.20 -16.35 -4.48
N SER A 41 -7.41 -16.52 -5.01
CA SER A 41 -8.47 -17.30 -4.35
C SER A 41 -8.40 -18.77 -4.79
N ASN A 42 -8.21 -19.67 -3.83
CA ASN A 42 -8.33 -21.10 -3.99
C ASN A 42 -9.75 -21.45 -4.52
N ILE A 43 -9.77 -22.18 -5.65
CA ILE A 43 -10.97 -22.60 -6.38
C ILE A 43 -11.66 -23.70 -5.60
N ASN A 44 -12.69 -23.36 -4.83
CA ASN A 44 -13.81 -24.24 -4.51
C ASN A 44 -15.00 -23.36 -4.10
N ASN A 45 -15.67 -22.74 -5.08
CA ASN A 45 -17.09 -22.42 -5.07
C ASN A 45 -17.42 -21.81 -6.43
N ALA A 46 -18.16 -22.56 -7.23
CA ALA A 46 -18.66 -22.12 -8.52
C ALA A 46 -19.77 -21.08 -8.33
N ALA A 47 -19.80 -20.11 -9.25
CA ALA A 47 -20.87 -19.14 -9.55
C ALA A 47 -21.03 -17.95 -8.59
N SER A 48 -20.67 -16.76 -9.05
CA SER A 48 -21.67 -15.75 -9.48
C SER A 48 -21.01 -14.56 -10.17
N THR A 49 -21.49 -14.32 -11.38
CA THR A 49 -21.16 -13.21 -12.28
C THR A 49 -21.94 -11.95 -11.87
N THR A 50 -21.45 -10.80 -12.34
CA THR A 50 -22.07 -9.46 -12.39
C THR A 50 -21.80 -8.52 -11.22
N GLY A 51 -21.35 -7.32 -11.59
CA GLY A 51 -20.89 -6.28 -10.69
C GLY A 51 -22.01 -5.74 -9.83
N GLU A 52 -21.84 -5.92 -8.53
CA GLU A 52 -22.60 -5.23 -7.50
C GLU A 52 -21.57 -4.52 -6.62
N LEU A 53 -21.75 -3.20 -6.51
CA LEU A 53 -21.04 -2.34 -5.56
C LEU A 53 -21.05 -3.04 -4.21
N GLN A 54 -19.90 -3.55 -3.76
CA GLN A 54 -19.79 -4.51 -2.68
C GLN A 54 -20.15 -3.87 -1.32
N ALA A 55 -21.45 -3.82 -1.05
CA ALA A 55 -22.03 -3.74 0.27
C ALA A 55 -22.67 -5.10 0.61
N GLN A 56 -21.99 -6.20 0.29
CA GLN A 56 -22.42 -7.54 0.66
C GLN A 56 -21.46 -8.12 1.70
N ALA A 57 -21.99 -8.26 2.91
CA ALA A 57 -21.49 -9.11 3.99
C ALA A 57 -21.40 -10.58 3.53
N GLY A 58 -20.43 -10.87 2.66
CA GLY A 58 -20.43 -12.08 1.83
C GLY A 58 -19.12 -12.87 1.86
N ALA A 59 -18.34 -12.75 2.92
CA ALA A 59 -17.43 -13.79 3.42
C ALA A 59 -16.82 -13.24 4.72
N ASN A 60 -16.93 -13.96 5.84
CA ASN A 60 -16.23 -13.64 7.08
C ASN A 60 -14.73 -13.93 6.92
N ASN A 61 -14.11 -13.30 5.93
CA ASN A 61 -12.71 -13.49 5.64
C ASN A 61 -11.88 -12.70 6.66
N CYS A 62 -11.22 -13.46 7.52
CA CYS A 62 -10.34 -12.93 8.56
C CYS A 62 -8.86 -13.12 8.22
N PHE A 63 -8.51 -13.11 6.94
CA PHE A 63 -7.14 -12.94 6.46
C PHE A 63 -6.78 -11.46 6.43
N TYR A 64 -5.60 -11.14 6.96
CA TYR A 64 -5.10 -9.77 7.10
C TYR A 64 -5.02 -9.03 5.77
N TYR A 65 -4.41 -9.66 4.75
CA TYR A 65 -4.14 -9.02 3.45
C TYR A 65 -5.39 -8.83 2.58
N ASP A 66 -6.50 -9.49 2.89
CA ASP A 66 -7.76 -9.34 2.17
C ASP A 66 -8.63 -8.20 2.74
N ASN A 67 -8.14 -7.50 3.76
CA ASN A 67 -8.86 -6.44 4.47
C ASN A 67 -7.98 -5.19 4.68
N LEU A 68 -6.94 -4.97 3.86
CA LEU A 68 -5.94 -3.91 4.09
C LEU A 68 -6.51 -2.49 4.16
N ASP A 69 -7.66 -2.27 3.53
CA ASP A 69 -8.44 -1.05 3.49
C ASP A 69 -9.18 -0.75 4.82
N LEU A 70 -9.43 -1.77 5.64
CA LEU A 70 -10.09 -1.59 6.93
C LEU A 70 -9.16 -0.98 7.97
N THR A 71 -9.74 -0.22 8.89
CA THR A 71 -9.05 0.16 10.12
C THR A 71 -8.84 -1.05 11.01
N ALA A 72 -7.79 -1.02 11.84
CA ALA A 72 -7.55 -2.09 12.82
C ALA A 72 -8.76 -2.27 13.76
N ASN A 73 -9.43 -1.18 14.15
CA ASN A 73 -10.63 -1.25 14.99
C ASN A 73 -11.79 -2.00 14.31
N GLU A 74 -12.01 -1.77 13.01
CA GLU A 74 -13.02 -2.49 12.22
C GLU A 74 -12.65 -3.97 12.06
N PHE A 75 -11.40 -4.26 11.69
CA PHE A 75 -10.91 -5.62 11.56
C PHE A 75 -11.00 -6.39 12.88
N ILE A 76 -10.61 -5.77 14.00
CA ILE A 76 -10.74 -6.36 15.34
C ILE A 76 -12.20 -6.66 15.64
N SER A 77 -13.10 -5.72 15.35
CA SER A 77 -14.53 -5.88 15.61
C SER A 77 -15.15 -7.00 14.77
N LYS A 78 -14.71 -7.18 13.54
CA LYS A 78 -15.15 -8.26 12.64
C LYS A 78 -14.55 -9.61 13.04
N CYS A 79 -13.22 -9.68 13.15
CA CYS A 79 -12.45 -10.92 13.11
C CYS A 79 -11.73 -11.32 14.40
N CYS A 80 -11.63 -10.41 15.37
CA CYS A 80 -10.90 -10.67 16.61
C CYS A 80 -11.79 -10.65 17.85
N LYS A 81 -11.33 -11.30 18.92
CA LYS A 81 -11.89 -11.23 20.26
C LYS A 81 -11.53 -9.88 20.89
N GLY A 82 -12.44 -9.31 21.68
CA GLY A 82 -12.22 -8.03 22.36
C GLY A 82 -11.01 -7.99 23.28
N SER A 83 -10.54 -9.15 23.77
CA SER A 83 -9.33 -9.27 24.61
C SER A 83 -8.05 -8.79 23.93
N ILE A 84 -8.01 -8.71 22.59
CA ILE A 84 -6.87 -8.14 21.86
C ILE A 84 -6.64 -6.67 22.21
N ARG A 85 -7.71 -5.90 22.51
CA ARG A 85 -7.64 -4.46 22.79
C ARG A 85 -6.80 -4.11 24.01
N GLN A 86 -6.61 -5.05 24.94
CA GLN A 86 -5.77 -4.86 26.13
C GLN A 86 -4.27 -4.91 25.81
N ARG A 87 -3.89 -5.49 24.67
CA ARG A 87 -2.50 -5.66 24.23
C ARG A 87 -2.19 -4.89 22.96
N PHE A 88 -3.22 -4.50 22.22
CA PHE A 88 -3.09 -3.80 20.96
C PHE A 88 -2.60 -2.35 21.20
N PRO A 89 -1.57 -1.89 20.48
CA PRO A 89 -1.11 -0.51 20.64
C PRO A 89 -2.19 0.47 20.16
N GLY A 90 -2.69 1.29 21.07
CA GLY A 90 -3.88 2.13 20.86
C GLY A 90 -3.74 3.13 19.70
N GLN A 91 -2.53 3.58 19.40
CA GLN A 91 -2.24 4.52 18.31
C GLN A 91 -2.57 3.96 16.92
N PHE A 92 -2.64 2.64 16.75
CA PHE A 92 -2.97 2.00 15.48
C PHE A 92 -4.45 1.59 15.35
N LEU A 93 -5.30 1.87 16.35
CA LEU A 93 -6.71 1.44 16.29
C LEU A 93 -7.47 2.11 15.15
N THR A 94 -7.20 3.38 14.88
CA THR A 94 -7.85 4.18 13.84
C THR A 94 -7.08 4.19 12.53
N THR A 95 -5.96 3.47 12.43
CA THR A 95 -5.15 3.37 11.21
C THR A 95 -5.56 2.16 10.38
N THR A 96 -5.36 2.25 9.07
CA THR A 96 -5.59 1.12 8.14
C THR A 96 -4.56 0.01 8.36
N LEU A 97 -4.96 -1.21 8.02
CA LEU A 97 -4.08 -2.39 8.05
C LEU A 97 -2.92 -2.25 7.05
N GLU A 98 -3.13 -1.60 5.91
CA GLU A 98 -2.05 -1.24 4.97
C GLU A 98 -0.98 -0.36 5.63
N PHE A 99 -1.40 0.67 6.38
CA PHE A 99 -0.47 1.56 7.07
C PHE A 99 0.33 0.80 8.12
N ILE A 100 -0.32 -0.08 8.90
CA ILE A 100 0.36 -0.94 9.88
C ILE A 100 1.36 -1.87 9.19
N ASP A 101 1.02 -2.41 8.02
CA ASP A 101 1.89 -3.30 7.24
C ASP A 101 3.16 -2.57 6.78
N THR A 102 3.03 -1.31 6.35
CA THR A 102 4.16 -0.47 5.95
C THR A 102 4.98 -0.05 7.17
N ALA A 103 4.31 0.40 8.24
CA ALA A 103 4.96 0.91 9.44
C ALA A 103 5.75 -0.16 10.21
N ARG A 104 5.37 -1.45 10.14
CA ARG A 104 6.06 -2.55 10.85
C ARG A 104 7.53 -2.72 10.50
N ALA A 105 7.97 -2.18 9.36
CA ALA A 105 9.37 -2.20 8.95
C ALA A 105 10.24 -1.26 9.81
N ILE A 106 9.65 -0.23 10.40
CA ILE A 106 10.36 0.86 11.10
C ILE A 106 9.95 0.92 12.57
N ASP A 107 8.65 0.75 12.87
CA ASP A 107 8.08 0.88 14.21
C ASP A 107 7.82 -0.49 14.87
N ARG A 108 8.31 -0.65 16.10
CA ARG A 108 8.14 -1.85 16.92
C ARG A 108 6.69 -2.04 17.36
N ASP A 109 5.95 -0.97 17.58
CA ASP A 109 4.55 -1.03 17.97
C ASP A 109 3.70 -1.47 16.78
N ALA A 110 3.97 -0.96 15.56
CA ALA A 110 3.33 -1.44 14.34
C ALA A 110 3.60 -2.93 14.09
N LYS A 111 4.83 -3.39 14.34
CA LYS A 111 5.18 -4.82 14.29
C LYS A 111 4.41 -5.64 15.32
N THR A 112 4.17 -5.09 16.50
CA THR A 112 3.36 -5.74 17.54
C THR A 112 1.89 -5.80 17.14
N ALA A 113 1.34 -4.71 16.61
CA ALA A 113 -0.02 -4.65 16.06
C ALA A 113 -0.22 -5.72 14.97
N TYR A 114 0.65 -5.78 13.97
CA TYR A 114 0.61 -6.79 12.91
C TYR A 114 0.59 -8.22 13.46
N LYS A 115 1.45 -8.51 14.45
CA LYS A 115 1.51 -9.84 15.08
C LYS A 115 0.22 -10.19 15.81
N LEU A 116 -0.34 -9.27 16.59
CA LEU A 116 -1.56 -9.51 17.35
C LEU A 116 -2.76 -9.75 16.43
N LEU A 117 -2.84 -9.02 15.30
CA LEU A 117 -3.92 -9.17 14.31
C LEU A 117 -3.86 -10.52 13.58
N ASN A 118 -2.67 -11.08 13.41
CA ASN A 118 -2.45 -12.40 12.80
C ASN A 118 -2.37 -13.54 13.84
N ASP A 119 -2.44 -13.24 15.13
CA ASP A 119 -2.34 -14.25 16.19
C ASP A 119 -3.68 -15.01 16.32
N GLY A 120 -3.61 -16.31 16.05
CA GLY A 120 -4.74 -17.24 16.14
C GLY A 120 -5.46 -17.22 17.49
N ARG A 121 -4.77 -16.84 18.58
CA ARG A 121 -5.35 -16.78 19.93
C ARG A 121 -6.46 -15.74 20.06
N PHE A 122 -6.42 -14.69 19.24
CA PHE A 122 -7.42 -13.62 19.24
C PHE A 122 -8.44 -13.76 18.12
N ARG A 123 -8.37 -14.78 17.26
CA ARG A 123 -9.39 -14.97 16.21
C ARG A 123 -10.71 -15.44 16.83
N LYS A 124 -11.83 -15.07 16.20
CA LYS A 124 -13.17 -15.53 16.61
C LYS A 124 -13.40 -17.00 16.25
#